data_AF-A0A537EH91-F1
#
_entry.id   AF-A0A537EH91-F1
#
_cell.length_a   1.000
_cell.length_b   1.000
_cell.length_c   1.000
_cell.angle_alpha   90.00
_cell.angle_beta   90.00
_cell.angle_gamma   90.00
#
_symmetry.space_group_name_H-M   'P 1'
#
loop_
_entity.id
_entity.type
_entity.pdbx_description
1 polymer ?
#
loop_
_entity_poly.entity_id
_entity_poly.type
_entity_poly.pdbx_seq_one_letter_code
_entity_poly.pdbx_strand_id
1 'polypeptide(L)' 'LWVRGGITIESADGMPYEIRSKVTLCRCGVSTNKPFCNGSHATIKFRDELVEFVRQKPAKQ' A
#
# COMPACT_ATOMS: atom_id res chain seq x y z
N LEU A 1 -0.71 -0.58 0.92
CA LEU A 1 -0.75 -1.18 -0.43
C LEU A 1 0.25 -2.32 -0.47
N TRP A 2 -0.16 -3.54 -0.82
CA TRP A 2 0.74 -4.70 -0.87
C TRP A 2 1.22 -4.94 -2.31
N VAL A 3 2.52 -4.85 -2.53
CA VAL A 3 3.18 -5.12 -3.81
C VAL A 3 3.98 -6.42 -3.70
N ARG A 4 3.92 -7.26 -4.73
CA ARG A 4 4.61 -8.55 -4.82
C ARG A 4 5.33 -8.68 -6.17
N GLY A 5 6.46 -9.39 -6.18
CA GLY A 5 7.35 -9.53 -7.33
C GLY A 5 8.63 -8.71 -7.15
N GLY A 6 9.61 -8.90 -8.03
CA GLY A 6 10.87 -8.13 -8.04
C GLY A 6 10.71 -6.75 -8.70
N ILE A 7 9.70 -6.00 -8.27
CA ILE A 7 9.38 -4.68 -8.82
C ILE A 7 10.35 -3.65 -8.23
N THR A 8 11.06 -2.92 -9.08
CA THR A 8 11.92 -1.80 -8.66
C THR A 8 11.06 -0.64 -8.18
N ILE A 9 11.43 -0.06 -7.04
CA ILE A 9 10.81 1.14 -6.49
C ILE A 9 11.86 2.24 -6.51
N GLU A 10 11.52 3.38 -7.07
CA GLU A 10 12.38 4.57 -7.13
C GLU A 10 11.79 5.66 -6.24
N SER A 11 12.66 6.36 -5.53
CA SER A 11 12.33 7.57 -4.80
C SER A 11 12.13 8.76 -5.76
N ALA A 12 11.57 9.86 -5.27
CA ALA A 12 11.26 11.04 -6.10
C ALA A 12 12.52 11.71 -6.71
N ASP A 13 13.69 11.46 -6.13
CA ASP A 13 15.01 11.86 -6.62
C ASP A 13 15.63 10.85 -7.60
N GLY A 14 14.92 9.78 -7.96
CA GLY A 14 15.37 8.74 -8.89
C GLY A 14 16.24 7.66 -8.25
N MET A 15 16.46 7.69 -6.93
CA MET A 15 17.26 6.67 -6.24
C MET A 15 16.43 5.39 -6.04
N PRO A 16 16.92 4.21 -6.48
CA PRO A 16 16.21 2.96 -6.27
C PRO A 16 16.33 2.46 -4.83
N TYR A 17 15.24 1.91 -4.30
CA TYR A 17 15.27 1.11 -3.08
C TYR A 17 15.72 -0.33 -3.38
N GLU A 18 16.13 -1.04 -2.33
CA GLU A 18 16.45 -2.47 -2.40
C GLU A 18 15.28 -3.27 -3.02
N ILE A 19 15.57 -4.04 -4.06
CA ILE A 19 14.58 -4.89 -4.73
C ILE A 19 14.20 -6.03 -3.78
N ARG A 20 12.90 -6.11 -3.47
CA ARG A 20 12.35 -7.14 -2.59
C ARG A 20 11.15 -7.78 -3.25
N SER A 21 10.98 -9.10 -3.02
CA SER A 21 9.86 -9.87 -3.57
C SER A 21 8.49 -9.47 -3.00
N LYS A 22 8.48 -8.81 -1.84
CA LYS A 22 7.27 -8.35 -1.14
C LYS A 22 7.58 -7.06 -0.40
N VAL A 23 6.73 -6.06 -0.61
CA VAL A 23 6.80 -4.78 0.09
C VAL A 23 5.40 -4.24 0.35
N THR A 24 5.26 -3.48 1.42
CA THR A 24 4.01 -2.78 1.74
C THR A 24 4.25 -1.29 1.69
N LEU A 25 3.62 -0.60 0.74
CA LEU A 25 3.72 0.84 0.57
C LEU A 25 2.66 1.56 1.41
N CYS A 26 3.06 2.69 1.97
CA CYS A 26 2.17 3.60 2.68
C CYS A 26 1.18 4.23 1.69
N ARG A 27 -0.11 4.17 2.02
CA ARG A 27 -1.17 4.88 1.29
C ARG A 27 -1.95 5.84 2.20
N CYS A 28 -1.80 5.71 3.52
CA CYS A 28 -2.52 6.51 4.50
C CYS A 28 -1.85 7.86 4.85
N GLY A 29 -0.65 8.15 4.31
CA GLY A 29 0.09 9.39 4.55
C GLY A 29 0.83 9.51 5.90
N VAL A 30 0.41 8.77 6.92
CA VAL A 30 0.91 8.94 8.30
C VAL A 30 2.13 8.09 8.68
N SER A 31 2.66 7.25 7.78
CA SER A 31 3.81 6.42 8.15
C SER A 31 5.05 7.28 8.46
N THR A 32 5.81 6.86 9.48
CA THR A 32 7.13 7.43 9.79
C THR A 32 8.26 6.78 9.00
N ASN A 33 7.99 5.65 8.32
CA ASN A 33 8.96 4.91 7.51
C ASN A 33 8.62 5.02 6.02
N LYS A 34 8.33 6.23 5.52
CA LYS A 34 7.95 6.44 4.11
C LYS A 34 9.10 6.01 3.18
N PRO A 35 8.79 5.41 2.02
CA PRO A 35 7.47 5.19 1.41
C PRO A 35 6.74 3.93 1.92
N PHE A 36 7.30 3.21 2.88
CA PHE A 36 6.79 1.94 3.36
C PHE A 36 5.72 2.11 4.45
N CYS A 37 4.92 1.06 4.64
CA CYS A 37 3.94 0.98 5.72
C CYS A 37 4.61 0.54 7.03
N ASN A 38 4.31 1.23 8.13
CA ASN A 38 4.74 0.90 9.49
C ASN A 38 3.57 0.49 10.42
N GLY A 39 2.36 0.30 9.87
CA GLY A 39 1.16 -0.06 10.64
C GLY A 39 0.32 1.12 11.14
N SER A 40 0.79 2.38 11.07
CA SER A 40 0.04 3.55 11.57
C SER A 40 -1.37 3.73 10.95
N HIS A 41 -1.62 3.14 9.78
CA HIS A 41 -2.94 3.15 9.14
C HIS A 41 -4.04 2.53 10.03
N ALA A 42 -3.71 1.53 10.85
CA ALA A 42 -4.65 0.89 11.75
C ALA A 42 -5.03 1.82 12.91
N THR A 43 -4.04 2.52 13.49
CA THR A 43 -4.23 3.47 14.59
C THR A 43 -5.15 4.62 14.20
N ILE A 44 -4.97 5.18 13.00
CA ILE A 44 -5.83 6.28 12.50
C ILE A 44 -7.13 5.79 11.85
N LYS A 45 -7.38 4.47 11.84
CA LYS A 45 -8.53 3.84 11.18
C LYS A 45 -8.71 4.31 9.73
N PHE A 46 -7.60 4.41 9.00
CA PHE A 46 -7.60 4.81 7.60
C PHE A 46 -8.53 3.90 6.78
N ARG A 47 -9.45 4.50 6.03
CA ARG A 47 -10.32 3.82 5.06
C ARG A 47 -10.09 4.47 3.72
N ASP A 48 -9.90 3.66 2.68
CA ASP A 48 -9.96 4.17 1.32
C ASP A 48 -11.40 4.19 0.83
N GLU A 49 -11.70 5.08 -0.12
CA GLU A 49 -13.04 5.23 -0.70
C GLU A 49 -13.40 4.08 -1.67
N LEU A 50 -12.50 3.11 -1.86
CA LEU A 50 -12.70 1.98 -2.76
C LEU A 50 -13.62 0.88 -2.20
N VAL A 51 -13.97 0.96 -0.91
CA VAL A 51 -14.74 -0.09 -0.22
C VAL A 51 -16.16 -0.24 -0.78
N GLU A 52 -16.77 0.83 -1.29
CA GLU A 52 -18.12 0.79 -1.86
C GLU A 52 -18.20 -0.03 -3.16
N PHE A 53 -17.12 -0.07 -3.95
CA PHE A 53 -17.09 -0.80 -5.23
C PHE A 53 -16.77 -2.30 -5.04
N VAL A 54 -15.99 -2.67 -4.02
CA VAL A 54 -15.58 -4.07 -3.80
C VAL A 54 -16.64 -4.90 -3.05
N ARG A 55 -17.53 -4.25 -2.29
CA ARG A 55 -18.62 -4.92 -1.55
C ARG A 55 -19.80 -5.36 -2.43
N GLN A 56 -19.89 -4.85 -3.65
CA GLN A 56 -20.78 -5.40 -4.69
C GLN A 56 -20.17 -6.69 -5.24
N LYS A 57 -20.10 -7.75 -4.42
CA LYS A 57 -19.95 -9.09 -5.00
C LYS A 57 -21.22 -9.37 -5.81
N PRO A 58 -21.14 -9.82 -7.08
CA PRO A 58 -22.29 -10.48 -7.67
C PRO A 58 -22.65 -11.65 -6.76
N ALA A 59 -23.93 -11.75 -6.39
CA ALA A 59 -24.46 -12.95 -5.80
C ALA A 59 -24.01 -14.13 -6.68
N LYS A 60 -23.45 -15.18 -6.06
CA LYS A 60 -23.17 -16.44 -6.76
C LYS A 60 -24.39 -16.80 -7.62
N GLN A 61 -24.20 -16.95 -8.93
CA GLN A 61 -25.08 -17.76 -9.77
C GLN A 61 -24.87 -19.23 -9.41
#